data_AF-A0A914P207-F1
#
_entry.id   AF-A0A914P207-F1
#
_cell.length_a   1.000
_cell.length_b   1.000
_cell.length_c   1.000
_cell.angle_alpha   90.00
_cell.angle_beta   90.00
_cell.angle_gamma   90.00
#
_symmetry.space_group_name_H-M   'P 1'
#
loop_
_entity.id
_entity.type
_entity.pdbx_description
1 polymer ?
#
loop_
_entity_poly.entity_id
_entity_poly.type
_entity_poly.pdbx_seq_one_letter_code
_entity_poly.pdbx_strand_id
1 'polypeptide(L)'
;MIAGILFSNISFFHQFLLIDKEWETFLRQTAFIWILIRASFGLKHHILKKNLFTCASLGFLTTLIEVITIAVVSGLLFGLPAYIGLSFGFVLASTSPAVTVPVMIKLQNEDRGTIKGVPTVILASATLDNLFCITCFYILMATFKAKTDAILLSLGFYYITYSHDLLIAGPLIVCIICVLASFHWKRDNHHGVSRDFFGN
;
A
#
# COMPACT_ATOMS: atom_id res chain seq x y z
N MET A 1 -14.24 -5.85 -12.61
CA MET A 1 -13.55 -5.23 -13.77
C MET A 1 -14.12 -5.74 -15.10
N ILE A 2 -14.07 -7.05 -15.39
CA ILE A 2 -14.52 -7.63 -16.67
C ILE A 2 -15.98 -7.29 -17.01
N ALA A 3 -16.92 -7.49 -16.07
CA ALA A 3 -18.32 -7.13 -16.28
C ALA A 3 -18.51 -5.63 -16.62
N GLY A 4 -17.75 -4.74 -15.96
CA GLY A 4 -17.80 -3.30 -16.23
C GLY A 4 -17.28 -2.95 -17.62
N ILE A 5 -16.17 -3.55 -18.05
CA ILE A 5 -15.63 -3.37 -19.42
C ILE A 5 -16.64 -3.88 -20.45
N LEU A 6 -17.27 -5.03 -20.20
CA LEU A 6 -18.28 -5.61 -21.08
C LEU A 6 -19.50 -4.71 -21.21
N PHE A 7 -20.06 -4.24 -20.09
CA PHE A 7 -21.22 -3.33 -20.11
C PHE A 7 -20.91 -1.98 -20.75
N SER A 8 -19.68 -1.46 -20.58
CA SER A 8 -19.24 -0.22 -21.22
C SER A 8 -19.12 -0.33 -22.75
N ASN A 9 -19.01 -1.54 -23.31
CA ASN A 9 -18.79 -1.75 -24.74
C ASN A 9 -20.08 -2.13 -25.50
N ILE A 10 -21.20 -2.31 -24.80
CA ILE A 10 -22.49 -2.66 -25.42
C ILE A 10 -23.28 -1.37 -25.68
N SER A 11 -23.50 -1.04 -26.96
CA SER A 11 -24.17 0.20 -27.40
C SER A 11 -25.60 0.37 -26.85
N PHE A 12 -26.28 -0.74 -26.52
CA PHE A 12 -27.62 -0.73 -25.92
C PHE A 12 -27.66 -0.08 -24.52
N PHE A 13 -26.58 -0.20 -23.75
CA PHE A 13 -26.53 0.35 -22.38
C PHE A 13 -26.04 1.79 -22.33
N HIS A 14 -25.55 2.38 -23.42
CA HIS A 14 -25.00 3.75 -23.40
C HIS A 14 -26.00 4.81 -22.91
N GLN A 15 -27.30 4.58 -23.10
CA GLN A 15 -28.36 5.49 -22.65
C GLN A 15 -28.77 5.29 -21.17
N PHE A 16 -28.51 4.11 -20.60
CA PHE A 16 -28.76 3.76 -19.19
C PHE A 16 -27.51 3.89 -18.29
N LEU A 17 -26.32 3.87 -18.89
CA LEU A 17 -25.02 3.87 -18.20
C LEU A 17 -24.37 5.26 -18.15
N LEU A 18 -25.07 6.31 -18.61
CA LEU A 18 -24.79 7.70 -18.28
C LEU A 18 -25.18 7.96 -16.81
N ILE A 19 -24.46 7.32 -15.91
CA ILE A 19 -24.52 7.62 -14.48
C ILE A 19 -23.94 9.03 -14.34
N ASP A 20 -24.69 9.93 -13.70
CA ASP A 20 -24.18 11.26 -13.40
C ASP A 20 -22.85 11.12 -12.63
N LYS A 21 -21.84 11.91 -13.01
CA LYS A 21 -20.52 11.88 -12.35
C LYS A 21 -20.63 12.09 -10.84
N GLU A 22 -21.66 12.81 -10.40
CA GLU A 22 -21.97 12.97 -8.98
C GLU A 22 -22.33 11.64 -8.31
N TRP A 23 -23.23 10.85 -8.89
CA TRP A 23 -23.63 9.53 -8.36
C TRP A 23 -22.47 8.54 -8.35
N GLU A 24 -21.65 8.51 -9.40
CA GLU A 24 -20.46 7.65 -9.47
C GLU A 24 -19.48 7.97 -8.33
N THR A 25 -19.19 9.26 -8.14
CA THR A 25 -18.25 9.72 -7.12
C THR A 25 -18.79 9.44 -5.72
N PHE A 26 -20.08 9.71 -5.49
CA PHE A 26 -20.76 9.43 -4.23
C PHE A 26 -20.70 7.94 -3.89
N LEU A 27 -21.14 7.06 -4.80
CA LEU A 27 -21.16 5.61 -4.57
C LEU A 27 -19.77 5.05 -4.29
N ARG A 28 -18.74 5.49 -5.04
CA ARG A 28 -17.35 5.06 -4.85
C ARG A 28 -16.83 5.47 -3.47
N GLN A 29 -17.05 6.73 -3.07
CA GLN A 29 -16.60 7.24 -1.78
C GLN A 29 -17.31 6.55 -0.62
N THR A 30 -18.63 6.41 -0.70
CA THR A 30 -19.42 5.72 0.34
C THR A 30 -19.02 4.25 0.47
N ALA A 31 -18.87 3.52 -0.65
CA ALA A 31 -18.42 2.13 -0.63
C ALA A 31 -17.02 1.99 0.00
N PHE A 32 -16.09 2.88 -0.37
CA PHE A 32 -14.75 2.89 0.20
C PHE A 32 -14.75 3.14 1.72
N ILE A 33 -15.55 4.10 2.20
CA ILE A 33 -15.74 4.36 3.62
C ILE A 33 -16.24 3.10 4.35
N TRP A 34 -17.26 2.44 3.81
CA TRP A 34 -17.79 1.20 4.42
C TRP A 34 -16.75 0.08 4.49
N ILE A 35 -15.93 -0.08 3.44
CA ILE A 35 -14.83 -1.06 3.42
C ILE A 35 -13.80 -0.75 4.52
N LEU A 36 -13.40 0.52 4.67
CA LEU A 36 -12.42 0.93 5.68
C LEU A 36 -12.94 0.80 7.12
N ILE A 37 -14.22 1.13 7.35
CA ILE A 37 -14.88 0.92 8.64
C ILE A 37 -14.82 -0.58 9.00
N ARG A 38 -15.18 -1.44 8.04
CA ARG A 38 -15.14 -2.89 8.23
C ARG A 38 -13.72 -3.40 8.52
N ALA A 39 -12.71 -2.87 7.84
CA ALA A 39 -11.30 -3.19 8.09
C ALA A 39 -10.87 -2.84 9.52
N SER A 40 -11.26 -1.65 9.98
CA SER A 40 -10.92 -1.14 11.31
C SER A 40 -11.50 -2.01 12.42
N PHE A 41 -12.73 -2.49 12.26
CA PHE A 41 -13.35 -3.43 13.21
C PHE A 41 -12.74 -4.84 13.19
N GLY A 42 -12.16 -5.26 12.06
CA GLY A 42 -11.48 -6.56 11.94
C GLY A 42 -10.10 -6.61 12.62
N LEU A 43 -9.61 -5.50 13.18
CA LEU A 43 -8.28 -5.41 13.75
C LEU A 43 -8.23 -5.88 15.21
N LYS A 44 -7.50 -6.97 15.48
CA LYS A 44 -7.25 -7.46 16.84
C LYS A 44 -6.07 -6.72 17.47
N HIS A 45 -6.35 -5.70 18.29
CA HIS A 45 -5.34 -4.81 18.91
C HIS A 45 -4.19 -5.53 19.63
N HIS A 46 -4.50 -6.59 20.40
CA HIS A 46 -3.48 -7.38 21.11
C HIS A 46 -2.47 -8.01 20.15
N ILE A 47 -2.94 -8.56 19.02
CA ILE A 47 -2.10 -9.17 17.99
C ILE A 47 -1.29 -8.10 17.26
N LEU A 48 -1.91 -6.95 16.98
CA LEU A 48 -1.23 -5.84 16.33
C LEU A 48 -0.05 -5.32 17.16
N LYS A 49 -0.25 -5.07 18.46
CA LYS A 49 0.82 -4.61 19.35
C LYS A 49 1.99 -5.59 19.41
N LYS A 50 1.68 -6.90 19.45
CA LYS A 50 2.71 -7.95 19.46
C LYS A 50 3.53 -8.00 18.17
N ASN A 51 2.89 -7.75 17.02
CA ASN A 51 3.49 -7.90 15.69
C ASN A 51 3.69 -6.57 14.97
N LEU A 52 3.81 -5.46 15.71
CA LEU A 52 3.85 -4.11 15.15
C LEU A 52 5.09 -3.91 14.25
N PHE A 53 6.22 -4.49 14.64
CA PHE A 53 7.44 -4.43 13.86
C PHE A 53 7.30 -5.15 12.51
N THR A 54 6.72 -6.36 12.51
CA THR A 54 6.44 -7.12 11.27
C THR A 54 5.48 -6.35 10.37
N CYS A 55 4.44 -5.76 10.95
CA CYS A 55 3.48 -4.93 10.24
C CYS A 55 4.13 -3.69 9.60
N ALA A 56 5.00 -2.99 10.32
CA ALA A 56 5.70 -1.81 9.81
C ALA A 56 6.70 -2.18 8.72
N SER A 57 7.46 -3.26 8.90
CA SER A 57 8.37 -3.80 7.89
C SER A 57 7.63 -4.15 6.60
N LEU A 58 6.51 -4.87 6.71
CA LEU A 58 5.69 -5.27 5.56
C LEU A 58 4.92 -4.10 4.91
N GLY A 59 4.71 -2.98 5.63
CA GLY A 59 3.97 -1.83 5.10
C GLY A 59 4.87 -0.74 4.51
N PHE A 60 6.06 -0.53 5.07
CA PHE A 60 6.96 0.54 4.62
C PHE A 60 8.11 0.02 3.79
N LEU A 61 8.75 -1.06 4.25
CA LEU A 61 10.01 -1.46 3.64
C LEU A 61 9.80 -2.13 2.29
N THR A 62 8.90 -3.10 2.25
CA THR A 62 8.56 -3.81 1.01
C THR A 62 8.06 -2.82 -0.03
N THR A 63 7.20 -1.88 0.36
CA THR A 63 6.70 -0.81 -0.49
C THR A 63 7.84 0.09 -0.98
N LEU A 64 8.79 0.47 -0.14
CA LEU A 64 9.91 1.30 -0.57
C LEU A 64 10.79 0.61 -1.62
N ILE A 65 11.09 -0.67 -1.41
CA ILE A 65 11.85 -1.49 -2.37
C ILE A 65 11.05 -1.59 -3.69
N GLU A 66 9.75 -1.84 -3.61
CA GLU A 66 8.87 -1.93 -4.77
C GLU A 66 8.84 -0.62 -5.56
N VAL A 67 8.66 0.52 -4.89
CA VAL A 67 8.68 1.85 -5.52
C VAL A 67 10.00 2.13 -6.23
N ILE A 68 11.13 1.86 -5.57
CA ILE A 68 12.46 2.07 -6.17
C ILE A 68 12.64 1.15 -7.39
N THR A 69 12.24 -0.10 -7.27
CA THR A 69 12.34 -1.07 -8.36
C THR A 69 11.51 -0.63 -9.55
N ILE A 70 10.25 -0.21 -9.34
CA ILE A 70 9.37 0.29 -10.40
C ILE A 70 9.92 1.59 -11.00
N ALA A 71 10.47 2.50 -10.20
CA ALA A 71 11.06 3.74 -10.69
C ALA A 71 12.28 3.48 -11.61
N VAL A 72 13.16 2.55 -11.21
CA VAL A 72 14.32 2.16 -12.02
C VAL A 72 13.87 1.44 -13.30
N VAL A 73 12.97 0.46 -13.19
CA VAL A 73 12.45 -0.28 -14.33
C VAL A 73 11.72 0.64 -15.31
N SER A 74 10.93 1.58 -14.80
CA SER A 74 10.20 2.54 -15.66
C SER A 74 11.12 3.52 -16.37
N GLY A 75 12.21 3.95 -15.73
CA GLY A 75 13.27 4.73 -16.39
C GLY A 75 14.00 3.93 -17.48
N LEU A 76 14.31 2.66 -17.23
CA LEU A 76 15.03 1.80 -18.17
C LEU A 76 14.19 1.34 -19.36
N LEU A 77 12.92 0.95 -19.13
CA LEU A 77 12.04 0.41 -20.18
C LEU A 77 11.33 1.51 -20.99
N PHE A 78 10.87 2.57 -20.33
CA PHE A 78 10.03 3.60 -20.95
C PHE A 78 10.75 4.94 -21.13
N GLY A 79 12.01 5.07 -20.67
CA GLY A 79 12.74 6.32 -20.74
C GLY A 79 12.13 7.44 -19.90
N LEU A 80 11.33 7.09 -18.89
CA LEU A 80 10.62 8.07 -18.08
C LEU A 80 11.60 8.82 -17.17
N PRO A 81 11.43 10.15 -17.01
CA PRO A 81 12.25 10.89 -16.07
C PRO A 81 11.95 10.43 -14.64
N ALA A 82 12.98 10.46 -13.79
CA ALA A 82 12.94 9.86 -12.46
C ALA A 82 11.73 10.30 -11.61
N TYR A 83 11.26 11.54 -11.76
CA TYR A 83 10.10 12.03 -11.03
C TYR A 83 8.78 11.39 -11.44
N ILE A 84 8.59 11.15 -12.75
CA ILE A 84 7.41 10.44 -13.26
C ILE A 84 7.52 8.97 -12.87
N GLY A 85 8.70 8.37 -13.02
CA GLY A 85 8.94 6.98 -12.62
C GLY A 85 8.68 6.72 -11.13
N LEU A 86 9.08 7.65 -10.26
CA LEU A 86 8.88 7.54 -8.82
C LEU A 86 7.42 7.81 -8.42
N SER A 87 6.74 8.76 -9.09
CA SER A 87 5.29 8.96 -8.94
C SER A 87 4.52 7.71 -9.36
N PHE A 88 4.92 7.10 -10.47
CA PHE A 88 4.35 5.86 -10.99
C PHE A 88 4.60 4.68 -10.04
N GLY A 89 5.80 4.61 -9.45
CA GLY A 89 6.14 3.66 -8.40
C GLY A 89 5.18 3.71 -7.22
N PHE A 90 4.91 4.90 -6.66
CA PHE A 90 3.97 5.03 -5.53
C PHE A 90 2.53 4.64 -5.87
N VAL A 91 2.07 4.94 -7.09
CA VAL A 91 0.72 4.55 -7.52
C VAL A 91 0.61 3.04 -7.69
N LEU A 92 1.65 2.38 -8.21
CA LEU A 92 1.65 0.94 -8.44
C LEU A 92 1.92 0.11 -7.19
N ALA A 93 2.80 0.58 -6.29
CA ALA A 93 3.13 -0.14 -5.07
C ALA A 93 1.97 -0.13 -4.05
N SER A 94 1.07 0.85 -4.12
CA SER A 94 -0.10 0.93 -3.24
C SER A 94 -1.04 -0.26 -3.44
N THR A 95 -1.28 -1.01 -2.37
CA THR A 95 -2.15 -2.19 -2.38
C THR A 95 -3.64 -1.85 -2.31
N SER A 96 -4.49 -2.58 -3.02
CA SER A 96 -5.94 -2.28 -3.05
C SER A 96 -6.66 -2.76 -1.77
N PRO A 97 -7.19 -1.85 -0.92
CA PRO A 97 -7.90 -2.25 0.30
C PRO A 97 -9.26 -2.89 -0.02
N ALA A 98 -9.85 -2.56 -1.17
CA ALA A 98 -11.15 -3.09 -1.59
C ALA A 98 -11.16 -4.60 -1.79
N VAL A 99 -10.00 -5.20 -2.09
CA VAL A 99 -9.86 -6.65 -2.26
C VAL A 99 -9.19 -7.28 -1.03
N THR A 100 -8.15 -6.65 -0.50
CA THR A 100 -7.40 -7.20 0.63
C THR A 100 -8.26 -7.27 1.90
N VAL A 101 -9.04 -6.23 2.21
CA VAL A 101 -9.87 -6.18 3.42
C VAL A 101 -10.89 -7.32 3.51
N PRO A 102 -11.78 -7.54 2.51
CA PRO A 102 -12.78 -8.59 2.61
C PRO A 102 -12.15 -9.99 2.66
N VAL A 103 -11.04 -10.22 1.94
CA VAL A 103 -10.35 -11.51 1.95
C VAL A 103 -9.74 -11.79 3.33
N MET A 104 -9.08 -10.81 3.94
CA MET A 104 -8.49 -10.99 5.27
C MET A 104 -9.54 -11.20 6.36
N ILE A 105 -10.68 -10.48 6.30
CA ILE A 105 -11.79 -10.70 7.23
C ILE A 105 -12.41 -12.09 7.02
N LYS A 106 -12.54 -12.55 5.77
CA LYS A 106 -13.01 -13.90 5.48
C LYS A 106 -12.08 -14.96 6.11
N LEU A 107 -10.77 -14.81 5.97
CA LEU A 107 -9.79 -15.71 6.59
C LEU A 107 -9.86 -15.67 8.13
N GLN A 108 -10.14 -14.50 8.73
CA GLN A 108 -10.38 -14.41 10.17
C GLN A 108 -11.63 -15.18 10.60
N ASN A 109 -12.70 -15.13 9.81
CA ASN A 109 -13.95 -15.85 10.10
C ASN A 109 -13.82 -17.36 9.92
N GLU A 110 -12.93 -17.80 9.03
CA GLU A 110 -12.59 -19.22 8.80
C GLU A 110 -11.48 -19.72 9.74
N ASP A 111 -11.05 -18.91 10.72
CA ASP A 111 -9.93 -19.17 11.63
C ASP A 111 -8.61 -19.54 10.95
N ARG A 112 -8.44 -19.17 9.68
CA ARG A 112 -7.23 -19.43 8.90
C ARG A 112 -6.15 -18.39 9.18
N GLY A 113 -5.01 -18.83 9.69
CA GLY A 113 -3.87 -17.97 10.00
C GLY A 113 -4.09 -17.00 11.16
N THR A 114 -5.18 -17.16 11.92
CA THR A 114 -5.53 -16.31 13.07
C THR A 114 -4.62 -16.53 14.28
N ILE A 115 -4.11 -17.76 14.47
CA ILE A 115 -3.14 -18.11 15.53
C ILE A 115 -1.87 -17.26 15.43
N LYS A 116 -1.36 -17.09 14.20
CA LYS A 116 -0.18 -16.25 13.93
C LYS A 116 -0.52 -14.78 13.74
N GLY A 117 -1.80 -14.43 13.70
CA GLY A 117 -2.27 -13.07 13.51
C GLY A 117 -2.06 -12.53 12.10
N VAL A 118 -1.86 -13.41 11.10
CA VAL A 118 -1.51 -13.01 9.73
C VAL A 118 -2.56 -12.07 9.11
N PRO A 119 -3.87 -12.36 9.18
CA PRO A 119 -4.87 -11.45 8.62
C PRO A 119 -4.85 -10.05 9.26
N THR A 120 -4.61 -9.97 10.58
CA THR A 120 -4.53 -8.69 11.31
C THR A 120 -3.28 -7.90 10.91
N VAL A 121 -2.13 -8.58 10.77
CA VAL A 121 -0.87 -7.97 10.34
C VAL A 121 -1.00 -7.44 8.91
N ILE A 122 -1.61 -8.20 7.99
CA ILE A 122 -1.82 -7.77 6.61
C ILE A 122 -2.79 -6.59 6.54
N LEU A 123 -3.92 -6.62 7.27
CA LEU A 123 -4.87 -5.50 7.32
C LEU A 123 -4.22 -4.20 7.79
N ALA A 124 -3.43 -4.28 8.86
CA ALA A 124 -2.73 -3.12 9.40
C ALA A 124 -1.61 -2.65 8.47
N SER A 125 -0.84 -3.58 7.90
CA SER A 125 0.24 -3.30 6.96
C SER A 125 -0.26 -2.65 5.68
N ALA A 126 -1.35 -3.14 5.09
CA ALA A 126 -1.98 -2.55 3.90
C ALA A 126 -2.51 -1.13 4.16
N THR A 127 -2.91 -0.83 5.41
CA THR A 127 -3.33 0.53 5.78
C THR A 127 -2.12 1.47 5.86
N LEU A 128 -1.02 1.02 6.46
CA LEU A 128 0.24 1.77 6.52
C LEU A 128 0.81 2.02 5.12
N ASP A 129 0.85 0.99 4.29
CA ASP A 129 1.26 1.04 2.88
C ASP A 129 0.49 2.11 2.10
N ASN A 130 -0.86 2.07 2.19
CA ASN A 130 -1.70 3.03 1.49
C ASN A 130 -1.52 4.47 1.96
N LEU A 131 -1.37 4.69 3.28
CA LEU A 131 -1.09 6.02 3.82
C LEU A 131 0.30 6.53 3.39
N PHE A 132 1.29 5.65 3.40
CA PHE A 132 2.65 5.99 2.99
C PHE A 132 2.72 6.37 1.51
N CYS A 133 2.20 5.52 0.63
CA CYS A 133 2.18 5.75 -0.81
C CYS A 133 1.46 7.06 -1.18
N ILE A 134 0.26 7.29 -0.65
CA ILE A 134 -0.51 8.50 -0.98
C ILE A 134 0.20 9.77 -0.46
N THR A 135 0.75 9.73 0.76
CA THR A 135 1.46 10.88 1.35
C THR A 135 2.71 11.23 0.55
N CYS A 136 3.53 10.24 0.22
CA CYS A 136 4.74 10.45 -0.58
C CYS A 136 4.42 10.90 -2.00
N PHE A 137 3.38 10.34 -2.64
CA PHE A 137 2.92 10.79 -3.95
C PHE A 137 2.52 12.27 -3.94
N TYR A 138 1.74 12.71 -2.95
CA TYR A 138 1.34 14.13 -2.84
C TYR A 138 2.53 15.05 -2.58
N ILE A 139 3.46 14.65 -1.69
CA ILE A 139 4.69 15.40 -1.41
C ILE A 139 5.51 15.58 -2.69
N LEU A 140 5.68 14.50 -3.45
CA LEU A 140 6.41 14.48 -4.69
C LEU A 140 5.76 15.42 -5.72
N MET A 141 4.45 15.27 -5.93
CA MET A 141 3.69 16.11 -6.86
C MET A 141 3.70 17.59 -6.44
N ALA A 142 3.58 17.87 -5.14
CA ALA A 142 3.66 19.23 -4.59
C ALA A 142 5.05 19.85 -4.83
N THR A 143 6.13 19.09 -4.64
CA THR A 143 7.50 19.57 -4.89
C THR A 143 7.72 19.92 -6.37
N PHE A 144 7.15 19.15 -7.30
CA PHE A 144 7.23 19.48 -8.72
C PHE A 144 6.40 20.70 -9.10
N LYS A 145 5.19 20.82 -8.52
CA LYS A 145 4.30 21.97 -8.79
C LYS A 145 4.80 23.27 -8.14
N ALA A 146 5.41 23.17 -6.96
CA ALA A 146 6.00 24.30 -6.23
C ALA A 146 7.25 24.88 -6.90
N LYS A 147 7.86 24.16 -7.85
CA LYS A 147 8.90 24.72 -8.73
C LYS A 147 8.38 25.91 -9.57
N THR A 148 7.07 26.13 -9.60
CA THR A 148 6.42 27.23 -10.31
C THR A 148 5.98 28.39 -9.41
N ASP A 149 5.81 28.24 -8.08
CA ASP A 149 5.60 29.36 -7.14
C ASP A 149 5.71 28.95 -5.64
N ALA A 150 6.28 29.87 -4.84
CA ALA A 150 6.35 29.96 -3.36
C ALA A 150 7.51 29.25 -2.61
N ILE A 151 8.48 30.10 -2.26
CA ILE A 151 9.70 29.98 -1.43
C ILE A 151 9.47 29.44 0.01
N LEU A 152 8.22 29.32 0.47
CA LEU A 152 7.89 28.88 1.85
C LEU A 152 7.81 27.35 2.01
N LEU A 153 7.47 26.62 0.94
CA LEU A 153 7.45 25.15 0.94
C LEU A 153 8.85 24.56 0.67
N SER A 154 9.70 25.29 -0.06
CA SER A 154 11.08 24.88 -0.33
C SER A 154 11.97 24.85 0.92
N LEU A 155 11.70 25.67 1.95
CA LEU A 155 12.48 25.65 3.20
C LEU A 155 12.18 24.42 4.08
N GLY A 156 10.93 23.92 4.07
CA GLY A 156 10.55 22.67 4.73
C GLY A 156 11.17 21.43 4.06
N PHE A 157 11.31 21.45 2.74
CA PHE A 157 11.95 20.38 1.95
C PHE A 157 13.48 20.50 1.83
N TYR A 158 14.05 21.70 1.98
CA TYR A 158 15.50 21.92 2.05
C TYR A 158 16.11 21.22 3.28
N TYR A 159 15.40 21.22 4.42
CA TYR A 159 15.81 20.47 5.61
C TYR A 159 15.78 18.94 5.40
N ILE A 160 14.85 18.44 4.58
CA ILE A 160 14.78 17.01 4.22
C ILE A 160 15.88 16.65 3.21
N THR A 161 16.18 17.57 2.27
CA THR A 161 17.16 17.36 1.20
C THR A 161 18.62 17.49 1.66
N TYR A 162 18.93 18.28 2.69
CA TYR A 162 20.32 18.40 3.21
C TYR A 162 20.84 17.12 3.91
N SER A 163 20.00 16.08 4.06
CA SER A 163 20.37 14.78 4.60
C SER A 163 20.66 13.74 3.49
N HIS A 164 21.50 14.10 2.52
CA HIS A 164 21.85 13.21 1.39
C HIS A 164 22.50 11.88 1.80
N ASP A 165 23.04 11.76 3.02
CA ASP A 165 23.51 10.48 3.57
C ASP A 165 22.36 9.62 4.16
N LEU A 166 21.25 10.23 4.60
CA LEU A 166 20.13 9.52 5.24
C LEU A 166 19.08 9.01 4.24
N LEU A 167 18.98 9.63 3.06
CA LEU A 167 18.02 9.21 2.02
C LEU A 167 18.42 7.89 1.36
N ILE A 168 19.71 7.52 1.38
CA ILE A 168 20.20 6.23 0.89
C ILE A 168 20.53 5.30 2.06
N ALA A 169 21.21 5.78 3.11
CA ALA A 169 21.55 4.92 4.25
C ALA A 169 20.35 4.58 5.14
N GLY A 170 19.37 5.47 5.29
CA GLY A 170 18.17 5.22 6.11
C GLY A 170 17.32 4.06 5.57
N PRO A 171 16.92 4.07 4.28
CA PRO A 171 16.29 2.93 3.63
C PRO A 171 17.09 1.65 3.71
N LEU A 172 18.41 1.73 3.56
CA LEU A 172 19.30 0.56 3.55
C LEU A 172 19.48 -0.03 4.96
N ILE A 173 19.59 0.81 5.99
CA ILE A 173 19.66 0.40 7.40
C ILE A 173 18.32 -0.16 7.87
N VAL A 174 17.20 0.46 7.50
CA VAL A 174 15.86 -0.09 7.75
C VAL A 174 15.67 -1.39 6.96
N CYS A 175 16.12 -1.47 5.71
CA CYS A 175 16.20 -2.71 4.92
C CYS A 175 16.93 -3.81 5.67
N ILE A 176 18.13 -3.53 6.15
CA ILE A 176 18.98 -4.51 6.84
C ILE A 176 18.33 -4.94 8.16
N ILE A 177 17.84 -4.00 8.97
CA ILE A 177 17.20 -4.32 10.27
C ILE A 177 15.92 -5.14 10.07
N CYS A 178 15.11 -4.79 9.07
CA CYS A 178 13.88 -5.51 8.75
C CYS A 178 14.11 -6.85 8.04
N VAL A 179 15.15 -6.98 7.21
CA VAL A 179 15.58 -8.26 6.62
C VAL A 179 16.07 -9.19 7.75
N LEU A 180 16.87 -8.68 8.69
CA LEU A 180 17.29 -9.42 9.87
C LEU A 180 16.10 -9.83 10.75
N ALA A 181 15.12 -8.95 10.92
CA ALA A 181 13.89 -9.27 11.64
C ALA A 181 12.98 -10.26 10.90
N SER A 182 12.93 -10.22 9.56
CA SER A 182 12.22 -11.20 8.74
C SER A 182 12.88 -12.59 8.84
N PHE A 183 14.20 -12.63 8.96
CA PHE A 183 14.96 -13.84 9.28
C PHE A 183 14.66 -14.35 10.69
N HIS A 184 14.54 -13.46 11.69
CA HIS A 184 14.15 -13.85 13.05
C HIS A 184 12.73 -14.42 13.09
N TRP A 185 11.78 -13.77 12.41
CA TRP A 185 10.40 -14.25 12.29
C TRP A 185 10.30 -15.60 11.57
N LYS A 186 11.09 -15.79 10.51
CA LYS A 186 11.17 -17.06 9.77
C LYS A 186 11.76 -18.17 10.65
N ARG A 187 12.82 -17.87 11.41
CA ARG A 187 13.47 -18.80 12.34
C ARG A 187 12.52 -19.30 13.43
N ASP A 188 11.67 -18.44 13.99
CA ASP A 188 10.72 -18.82 15.04
C ASP A 188 9.50 -19.59 14.50
N ASN A 189 9.24 -19.57 13.19
CA ASN A 189 8.04 -20.16 12.58
C ASN A 189 8.27 -21.44 11.76
N HIS A 190 9.50 -21.97 11.71
CA HIS A 190 9.85 -23.16 10.92
C HIS A 190 9.11 -24.46 11.30
N HIS A 191 8.39 -24.50 12.44
CA HIS A 191 7.69 -25.71 12.91
C HIS A 191 6.17 -25.77 12.65
N GLY A 192 5.55 -24.79 11.97
CA GLY A 192 4.08 -24.79 11.86
C GLY A 192 3.47 -24.09 10.65
N VAL A 193 4.19 -23.83 9.56
CA VAL A 193 3.58 -23.19 8.37
C VAL A 193 2.96 -24.23 7.42
N SER A 194 3.50 -25.46 7.37
CA SER A 194 3.09 -26.45 6.37
C SER A 194 1.86 -27.29 6.75
N ARG A 195 1.41 -27.27 8.01
CA ARG A 195 0.28 -28.09 8.48
C ARG A 195 -1.08 -27.38 8.47
N ASP A 196 -1.08 -26.05 8.54
CA ASP A 196 -2.33 -25.28 8.77
C ASP A 196 -2.96 -24.71 7.49
N PHE A 197 -2.21 -24.63 6.38
CA PHE A 197 -2.76 -24.18 5.09
C PHE A 197 -3.41 -25.31 4.27
N PHE A 198 -3.07 -26.58 4.56
CA PHE A 198 -3.56 -27.78 3.87
C PHE A 198 -4.19 -28.83 4.79
N GLY A 199 -4.35 -28.55 6.09
CA GLY A 199 -4.92 -29.50 7.04
C GLY A 199 -6.42 -29.30 7.25
N ASN A 200 -7.20 -30.23 6.68
CA ASN A 200 -8.62 -30.57 6.91
C ASN A 200 -9.62 -29.41 7.07
#